data_AF-A0A1Y2CP67-F1
#
_entry.id   AF-A0A1Y2CP67-F1
#
_cell.length_a   1.000
_cell.length_b   1.000
_cell.length_c   1.000
_cell.angle_alpha   90.00
_cell.angle_beta   90.00
_cell.angle_gamma   90.00
#
_symmetry.space_group_name_H-M   'P 1'
#
loop_
_entity.id
_entity.type
_entity.pdbx_description
1 polymer ?
#
loop_
_entity_poly.entity_id
_entity_poly.type
_entity_poly.pdbx_seq_one_letter_code
_entity_poly.pdbx_strand_id
1 'polypeptide(L)'
;MNPQTVLTSVSEKLSTLYDSVKSAVVHQEQGSELIRDPHHSQGTGFSSDVRKQLHLQGLIPPAVETLDTQVARVIARINALSSNPLEQYTYLDRIVVKTRTCFIRLSWDI
;
A
#
# COMPACT_ATOMS: atom_id res chain seq x y z
N MET A 1 -15.42 47.09 -7.27
CA MET A 1 -14.61 45.89 -7.61
C MET A 1 -15.40 45.05 -8.60
N ASN A 2 -14.74 44.52 -9.64
CA ASN A 2 -15.39 43.68 -10.63
C ASN A 2 -15.78 42.32 -9.99
N PRO A 3 -17.06 41.92 -10.02
CA PRO A 3 -17.54 40.69 -9.40
C PRO A 3 -16.90 39.41 -9.99
N GLN A 4 -16.53 39.40 -11.27
CA GLN A 4 -15.78 38.27 -11.85
C GLN A 4 -14.42 38.10 -11.17
N THR A 5 -13.71 39.20 -10.90
CA THR A 5 -12.38 39.18 -10.30
C THR A 5 -12.39 38.63 -8.87
N VAL A 6 -13.47 38.88 -8.13
CA VAL A 6 -13.65 38.34 -6.77
C VAL A 6 -13.89 36.82 -6.83
N LEU A 7 -14.72 36.35 -7.75
CA LEU A 7 -15.02 34.92 -7.93
C LEU A 7 -13.77 34.13 -8.35
N THR A 8 -12.96 34.67 -9.26
CA THR A 8 -11.70 34.03 -9.68
C THR A 8 -10.72 33.92 -8.52
N SER A 9 -10.57 34.99 -7.72
CA SER A 9 -9.69 34.98 -6.55
C SER A 9 -10.13 33.98 -5.46
N VAL A 10 -11.44 33.82 -5.24
CA VAL A 10 -11.96 32.82 -4.31
C VAL A 10 -11.73 31.41 -4.83
N SER A 11 -11.96 31.16 -6.12
CA SER A 11 -11.71 29.86 -6.76
C SER A 11 -10.25 29.45 -6.67
N GLU A 12 -9.33 30.38 -6.93
CA GLU A 12 -7.88 30.13 -6.83
C GLU A 12 -7.50 29.75 -5.39
N LYS A 13 -7.95 30.54 -4.40
CA LYS A 13 -7.68 30.26 -2.98
C LYS A 13 -8.23 28.90 -2.54
N LEU A 14 -9.40 28.50 -3.01
CA LEU A 14 -9.99 27.19 -2.71
C LEU A 14 -9.17 26.05 -3.34
N SER A 15 -8.67 26.22 -4.57
CA SER A 15 -7.78 25.23 -5.19
C SER A 15 -6.47 25.09 -4.42
N THR A 16 -5.85 26.22 -4.06
CA THR A 16 -4.59 26.21 -3.31
C THR A 16 -4.76 25.59 -1.92
N LEU A 17 -5.90 25.86 -1.27
CA LEU A 17 -6.24 25.25 0.02
C LEU A 17 -6.46 23.74 -0.13
N TYR A 18 -7.18 23.30 -1.17
CA TYR A 18 -7.39 21.88 -1.44
C TYR A 18 -6.05 21.15 -1.66
N ASP A 19 -5.16 21.71 -2.47
CA ASP A 19 -3.84 21.12 -2.76
C ASP A 19 -2.95 21.10 -1.51
N SER A 20 -2.98 22.17 -0.71
CA SER A 20 -2.25 22.25 0.56
C SER A 20 -2.76 21.24 1.59
N VAL A 21 -4.08 21.14 1.78
CA VAL A 21 -4.70 20.15 2.67
C VAL A 21 -4.42 18.74 2.17
N LYS A 22 -4.52 18.50 0.86
CA LYS A 22 -4.18 17.20 0.26
C LYS A 22 -2.72 16.86 0.49
N SER A 23 -1.80 17.81 0.32
CA SER A 23 -0.37 17.59 0.60
C SER A 23 -0.08 17.39 2.09
N ALA A 24 -0.84 18.03 2.99
CA ALA A 24 -0.66 17.88 4.43
C ALA A 24 -1.27 16.57 4.97
N VAL A 25 -2.35 16.09 4.36
CA VAL A 25 -2.99 14.81 4.70
C VAL A 25 -2.23 13.62 4.09
N VAL A 26 -1.64 13.82 2.91
CA VAL A 26 -0.75 12.82 2.30
C VAL A 26 0.64 12.99 2.89
N HIS A 27 0.85 12.47 4.10
CA HIS A 27 2.19 12.00 4.44
C HIS A 27 2.49 10.87 3.45
N GLN A 28 3.29 11.14 2.40
CA GLN A 28 3.83 10.07 1.58
C GLN A 28 4.84 9.34 2.46
N GLU A 29 4.38 8.35 3.20
CA GLU A 29 5.28 7.42 3.86
C GLU A 29 6.22 6.85 2.78
N GLN A 30 7.51 6.82 3.10
CA GLN A 30 8.56 6.36 2.20
C GLN A 30 9.52 5.44 2.95
N GLY A 31 10.34 4.71 2.21
CA GLY A 31 11.36 3.84 2.80
C GLY A 31 10.76 2.84 3.78
N SER A 32 11.34 2.77 4.97
CA SER A 32 10.94 1.81 6.00
C SER A 32 9.57 2.09 6.62
N GLU A 33 9.09 3.33 6.60
CA GLU A 33 7.79 3.69 7.18
C GLU A 33 6.66 3.07 6.35
N LEU A 34 6.70 3.29 5.03
CA LEU A 34 5.74 2.72 4.08
C LEU A 34 5.68 1.18 4.12
N ILE A 35 6.84 0.53 4.30
CA ILE A 35 6.91 -0.94 4.37
C ILE A 35 6.24 -1.48 5.65
N ARG A 36 6.25 -0.68 6.73
CA ARG A 36 5.67 -1.05 8.02
C ARG A 36 4.18 -0.79 8.11
N ASP A 37 3.64 0.09 7.27
CA ASP A 37 2.19 0.29 7.20
C ASP A 37 1.52 -0.80 6.36
N PRO A 38 0.72 -1.71 6.97
CA PRO A 38 0.00 -2.75 6.23
C PRO A 38 -1.02 -2.19 5.22
N HIS A 39 -1.51 -0.97 5.39
CA HIS A 39 -2.52 -0.38 4.51
C HIS A 39 -1.94 0.08 3.17
N HIS A 40 -0.70 0.55 3.16
CA HIS A 40 -0.04 1.07 1.96
C HIS A 40 1.06 0.13 1.42
N SER A 41 1.61 -0.75 2.25
CA SER A 41 2.61 -1.73 1.84
C SER A 41 2.05 -2.70 0.81
N GLN A 42 2.78 -2.84 -0.29
CA GLN A 42 2.50 -3.83 -1.35
C GLN A 42 3.50 -4.99 -1.33
N GLY A 43 4.42 -5.03 -0.36
CA GLY A 43 5.51 -6.01 -0.31
C GLY A 43 6.31 -6.03 -1.62
N THR A 44 6.32 -7.17 -2.31
CA THR A 44 6.97 -7.36 -3.63
C THR A 44 6.18 -6.74 -4.79
N GLY A 45 4.98 -6.19 -4.55
CA GLY A 45 4.10 -5.62 -5.57
C GLY A 45 4.51 -4.25 -6.10
N PHE A 46 5.38 -3.52 -5.39
CA PHE A 46 5.88 -2.24 -5.87
C PHE A 46 6.65 -2.41 -7.18
N SER A 47 6.30 -1.63 -8.21
CA SER A 47 7.05 -1.59 -9.47
C SER A 47 8.46 -1.02 -9.27
N SER A 48 9.39 -1.32 -10.18
CA SER A 48 10.77 -0.84 -10.08
C SER A 48 10.88 0.69 -10.03
N ASP A 49 10.00 1.41 -10.72
CA ASP A 49 9.99 2.87 -10.73
C ASP A 49 9.47 3.45 -9.42
N VAL A 50 8.37 2.89 -8.89
CA VAL A 50 7.83 3.28 -7.59
C VAL A 50 8.85 3.01 -6.47
N ARG A 51 9.58 1.89 -6.54
CA ARG A 51 10.65 1.58 -5.58
C ARG A 51 11.77 2.60 -5.59
N LYS A 52 12.13 3.16 -6.75
CA LYS A 52 13.13 4.24 -6.83
C LYS A 52 12.59 5.52 -6.22
N GLN A 53 11.36 5.89 -6.57
CA GLN A 53 10.71 7.13 -6.13
C GLN A 53 10.48 7.16 -4.61
N LEU A 54 10.11 6.01 -4.02
CA LEU A 54 9.80 5.89 -2.59
C LEU A 54 10.96 5.35 -1.75
N HIS A 55 12.18 5.30 -2.30
CA HIS A 55 13.39 4.87 -1.60
C HIS A 55 13.31 3.44 -0.99
N LEU A 56 12.74 2.49 -1.73
CA LEU A 56 12.52 1.10 -1.29
C LEU A 56 13.61 0.12 -1.77
N GLN A 57 14.55 0.59 -2.60
CA GLN A 57 15.62 -0.27 -3.12
C GLN A 57 16.50 -0.79 -1.96
N GLY A 58 16.71 -2.11 -1.93
CA GLY A 58 17.45 -2.78 -0.85
C GLY A 58 16.63 -3.04 0.43
N LEU A 59 15.45 -2.43 0.59
CA LEU A 59 14.58 -2.65 1.76
C LEU A 59 13.57 -3.78 1.57
N ILE A 60 13.28 -4.15 0.32
CA ILE A 60 12.39 -5.25 -0.04
C ILE A 60 13.07 -6.20 -1.04
N PRO A 61 12.67 -7.48 -1.10
CA PRO A 61 13.25 -8.44 -2.04
C PRO A 61 13.19 -7.94 -3.50
N PRO A 62 14.16 -8.28 -4.36
CA PRO A 62 14.26 -7.74 -5.71
C PRO A 62 13.15 -8.19 -6.66
N ALA A 63 12.45 -9.30 -6.34
CA ALA A 63 11.33 -9.78 -7.15
C ALA A 63 10.18 -8.76 -7.17
N VAL A 64 9.60 -8.56 -8.36
CA VAL A 64 8.37 -7.78 -8.57
C VAL A 64 7.26 -8.77 -8.89
N GLU A 65 6.27 -8.88 -8.02
CA GLU A 65 5.20 -9.87 -8.12
C GLU A 65 3.84 -9.19 -8.29
N THR A 66 2.98 -9.72 -9.15
CA THR A 66 1.57 -9.30 -9.19
C THR A 66 0.84 -9.71 -7.92
N LEU A 67 -0.29 -9.08 -7.61
CA LEU A 67 -1.11 -9.44 -6.46
C LEU A 67 -1.54 -10.92 -6.51
N ASP A 68 -1.94 -11.42 -7.68
CA ASP A 68 -2.34 -12.82 -7.85
C ASP A 68 -1.18 -13.79 -7.60
N THR A 69 0.04 -13.44 -8.05
CA THR A 69 1.25 -14.23 -7.75
C THR A 69 1.53 -14.28 -6.25
N GLN A 70 1.36 -13.14 -5.55
CA GLN A 70 1.54 -13.08 -4.10
C GLN A 70 0.50 -13.94 -3.37
N VAL A 71 -0.78 -13.86 -3.77
CA VAL A 71 -1.87 -14.66 -3.20
C VAL A 71 -1.63 -16.15 -3.44
N ALA A 72 -1.26 -16.55 -4.66
CA ALA A 72 -0.94 -17.95 -4.98
C ALA A 72 0.20 -18.50 -4.11
N ARG A 73 1.26 -17.70 -3.90
CA ARG A 73 2.37 -18.07 -3.00
C ARG A 73 1.92 -18.22 -1.55
N VAL A 74 1.01 -17.38 -1.07
CA VAL A 74 0.44 -17.46 0.28
C VAL A 74 -0.44 -18.71 0.42
N ILE A 75 -1.33 -19.00 -0.53
CA ILE A 75 -2.17 -20.21 -0.56
C ILE A 75 -1.30 -21.47 -0.55
N ALA A 76 -0.28 -21.53 -1.39
CA ALA A 76 0.64 -22.66 -1.43
C ALA A 76 1.31 -22.89 -0.07
N ARG A 77 1.68 -21.81 0.63
CA ARG A 77 2.27 -21.90 1.97
C ARG A 77 1.25 -22.35 3.03
N ILE A 78 0.01 -21.88 2.98
CA ILE A 78 -1.06 -22.32 3.87
C ILE A 78 -1.34 -23.81 3.69
N ASN A 79 -1.44 -24.28 2.45
CA ASN A 79 -1.67 -25.70 2.12
C ASN A 79 -0.54 -26.60 2.63
N ALA A 80 0.71 -26.13 2.52
CA ALA A 80 1.88 -26.84 3.05
C ALA A 80 1.88 -26.93 4.59
N LEU A 81 1.12 -26.07 5.29
CA LEU A 81 0.98 -26.06 6.74
C LEU A 81 -0.32 -26.76 7.21
N SER A 82 -1.03 -27.46 6.33
CA SER A 82 -2.35 -28.06 6.59
C SER A 82 -2.41 -29.01 7.80
N SER A 83 -1.30 -29.65 8.16
CA SER A 83 -1.21 -30.52 9.34
C SER A 83 -0.98 -29.75 10.65
N ASN A 84 -0.78 -28.43 10.62
CA ASN A 84 -0.53 -27.60 11.80
C ASN A 84 -1.37 -26.30 11.78
N PRO A 85 -2.62 -26.35 12.27
CA PRO A 85 -3.54 -25.20 12.24
C PRO A 85 -3.02 -23.96 12.98
N LEU A 86 -2.24 -24.14 14.06
CA LEU A 86 -1.69 -23.01 14.80
C LEU A 86 -0.62 -22.26 13.98
N GLU A 87 0.20 -22.99 13.24
CA GLU A 87 1.16 -22.38 12.31
C GLU A 87 0.46 -21.70 11.14
N GLN A 88 -0.63 -22.26 10.62
CA GLN A 88 -1.44 -21.60 9.60
C GLN A 88 -2.00 -20.27 10.10
N TYR A 89 -2.58 -20.26 11.29
CA TYR A 89 -3.09 -19.04 11.93
C TYR A 89 -1.99 -18.00 12.10
N THR A 90 -0.84 -18.40 12.66
CA THR A 90 0.31 -17.51 12.87
C THR A 90 0.84 -16.96 11.55
N TYR A 91 0.81 -17.76 10.48
CA TYR A 91 1.21 -17.30 9.15
C TYR A 91 0.24 -16.26 8.59
N LEU A 92 -1.08 -16.51 8.69
CA LEU A 92 -2.12 -15.57 8.25
C LEU A 92 -2.05 -14.23 9.01
N ASP A 93 -1.85 -14.27 10.32
CA ASP A 93 -1.69 -13.08 11.16
C ASP A 93 -0.51 -12.20 10.68
N ARG A 94 0.61 -12.83 10.30
CA ARG A 94 1.76 -12.13 9.70
C ARG A 94 1.43 -11.49 8.34
N ILE A 95 0.53 -12.07 7.55
CA ILE A 95 0.12 -11.47 6.27
C ILE A 95 -0.71 -10.21 6.53
N VAL A 96 -1.64 -10.25 7.49
CA VAL A 96 -2.49 -9.10 7.87
C VAL A 96 -1.62 -7.90 8.26
N VAL A 97 -0.59 -8.11 9.08
CA VAL A 97 0.28 -7.05 9.60
C VAL A 97 1.28 -6.54 8.56
N LYS A 98 1.57 -7.31 7.49
CA LYS A 98 2.53 -6.90 6.45
C LYS A 98 1.88 -6.21 5.27
N THR A 99 0.74 -6.74 4.81
CA THR A 99 0.09 -6.32 3.56
C THR A 99 -1.41 -6.60 3.64
N ARG A 100 -2.20 -5.61 4.04
CA ARG A 100 -3.64 -5.73 4.22
C ARG A 100 -4.36 -6.07 2.92
N THR A 101 -3.93 -5.52 1.80
CA THR A 101 -4.51 -5.77 0.47
C THR A 101 -4.36 -7.23 0.04
N CYS A 102 -3.18 -7.83 0.22
CA CYS A 102 -2.95 -9.24 -0.09
C CYS A 102 -3.81 -10.15 0.79
N PHE A 103 -3.94 -9.83 2.08
CA PHE A 103 -4.83 -10.55 2.98
C PHE A 103 -6.30 -10.47 2.54
N ILE A 104 -6.82 -9.26 2.26
CA ILE A 104 -8.21 -9.09 1.83
C ILE A 104 -8.45 -9.85 0.53
N ARG A 105 -7.55 -9.73 -0.46
CA ARG A 105 -7.69 -10.46 -1.73
C ARG A 105 -7.73 -11.98 -1.51
N LEU A 106 -6.84 -12.51 -0.68
CA LEU A 106 -6.82 -13.92 -0.29
C LEU A 106 -8.16 -14.35 0.32
N SER A 107 -8.72 -13.57 1.24
CA SER A 107 -10.00 -13.89 1.89
C SER A 107 -11.19 -13.92 0.92
N TRP A 108 -11.06 -13.36 -0.27
CA TRP A 108 -12.08 -13.42 -1.32
C TRP A 108 -11.90 -14.63 -2.24
N ASP A 109 -10.72 -15.25 -2.27
CA ASP A 109 -10.39 -16.41 -3.12
C ASP A 109 -10.55 -17.76 -2.40
N ILE A 110 -10.75 -17.76 -1.07
CA ILE A 110 -10.96 -18.96 -0.23
C ILE A 110 -12.38 -19.02 0.31
#